data_AF-A0A944S348-F1
#
_entry.id   AF-A0A944S348-F1
#
_cell.length_a   1.000
_cell.length_b   1.000
_cell.length_c   1.000
_cell.angle_alpha   90.00
_cell.angle_beta   90.00
_cell.angle_gamma   90.00
#
_symmetry.space_group_name_H-M   'P 1'
#
loop_
_entity.id
_entity.type
_entity.pdbx_description
1 polymer ?
#
loop_
_entity_poly.entity_id
_entity_poly.type
_entity_poly.pdbx_seq_one_letter_code
_entity_poly.pdbx_strand_id
1 'polypeptide(L)'
;MAESTGRSIDRFIDSGARRLGKILLDAGHRALLAGGCVRDLMLGRTPKDWDLVTDATSEQMTSLFERTVDIGGRRYGILQVHLAEGTYEVARLRREEDYSDGRRPDEVVYTHDPAEDAIRRDFTVNGMMYDLATNQIVDVVGGQADLRDGVIRAIGDPPRRFGEDHLRL
;
A
#
# COMPACT_ATOMS: atom_id res chain seq x y z
N MET A 1 7.32 -3.16 22.73
CA MET A 1 8.33 -2.67 21.76
C MET A 1 7.73 -2.31 20.39
N ALA A 2 6.64 -2.94 19.92
CA ALA A 2 5.96 -2.55 18.66
C ALA A 2 5.14 -1.24 18.76
N GLU A 3 4.55 -0.94 19.92
CA GLU A 3 3.71 0.26 20.12
C GLU A 3 4.46 1.61 20.05
N SER A 4 5.78 1.62 20.22
CA SER A 4 6.57 2.87 20.19
C SER A 4 6.95 3.32 18.78
N THR A 5 7.00 2.40 17.82
CA THR A 5 7.50 2.70 16.47
C THR A 5 6.44 3.40 15.61
N GLY A 6 5.17 2.97 15.70
CA GLY A 6 4.05 3.57 14.93
C GLY A 6 3.84 5.05 15.25
N ARG A 7 3.76 5.42 16.54
CA ARG A 7 3.64 6.84 16.97
C ARG A 7 4.83 7.71 16.58
N SER A 8 6.00 7.12 16.33
CA SER A 8 7.21 7.88 16.02
C SER A 8 7.30 8.30 14.55
N ILE A 9 6.69 7.55 13.62
CA ILE A 9 6.74 7.89 12.20
C ILE A 9 5.65 8.89 11.79
N ASP A 10 4.55 8.93 12.55
CA ASP A 10 3.40 9.80 12.29
C ASP A 10 3.85 11.23 11.96
N ARG A 11 4.68 11.85 12.82
CA ARG A 11 5.17 13.24 12.65
C ARG A 11 5.93 13.52 11.35
N PHE A 12 6.38 12.49 10.64
CA PHE A 12 7.12 12.60 9.38
C PHE A 12 6.26 12.33 8.15
N ILE A 13 4.98 12.01 8.34
CA ILE A 13 4.03 11.83 7.24
C ILE A 13 3.72 13.20 6.62
N ASP A 14 3.85 13.26 5.30
CA ASP A 14 3.52 14.43 4.49
C ASP A 14 2.09 14.95 4.75
N SER A 15 1.93 16.27 4.76
CA SER A 15 0.65 16.89 5.10
C SER A 15 -0.46 16.56 4.12
N GLY A 16 -0.16 16.43 2.83
CA GLY A 16 -1.15 16.03 1.83
C GLY A 16 -1.50 14.55 1.91
N ALA A 17 -0.53 13.67 2.20
CA ALA A 17 -0.81 12.26 2.46
C ALA A 17 -1.73 12.08 3.68
N ARG A 18 -1.50 12.86 4.76
CA ARG A 18 -2.40 12.92 5.92
C ARG A 18 -3.77 13.45 5.57
N ARG A 19 -3.84 14.54 4.80
CA ARG A 19 -5.11 15.14 4.37
C ARG A 19 -5.92 14.16 3.53
N LEU A 20 -5.26 13.47 2.59
CA LEU A 20 -5.85 12.44 1.76
C LEU A 20 -6.43 11.32 2.62
N GLY A 21 -5.61 10.77 3.52
CA GLY A 21 -6.05 9.72 4.42
C GLY A 21 -7.23 10.15 5.30
N LYS A 22 -7.20 11.39 5.82
CA LYS A 22 -8.31 11.93 6.60
C LYS A 22 -9.63 11.97 5.80
N ILE A 23 -9.59 12.40 4.54
CA ILE A 23 -10.79 12.45 3.68
C ILE A 23 -11.38 11.04 3.49
N LEU A 24 -10.52 10.03 3.25
CA LEU A 24 -10.97 8.64 3.14
C LEU A 24 -11.58 8.13 4.46
N LEU A 25 -10.92 8.39 5.60
CA LEU A 25 -11.40 7.98 6.91
C LEU A 25 -12.73 8.64 7.28
N ASP A 26 -12.87 9.95 7.03
CA ASP A 26 -14.11 10.70 7.28
C ASP A 26 -15.28 10.17 6.41
N ALA A 27 -14.97 9.64 5.23
CA ALA A 27 -15.93 8.99 4.33
C ALA A 27 -16.23 7.52 4.72
N GLY A 28 -15.63 7.01 5.79
CA GLY A 28 -15.86 5.65 6.29
C GLY A 28 -15.01 4.57 5.60
N HIS A 29 -13.98 4.96 4.86
CA HIS A 29 -13.05 4.04 4.19
C HIS A 29 -11.77 3.85 4.99
N ARG A 30 -11.07 2.74 4.73
CA ARG A 30 -9.70 2.55 5.24
C ARG A 30 -8.73 3.50 4.54
N ALA A 31 -7.70 3.91 5.25
CA ALA A 31 -6.58 4.65 4.68
C ALA A 31 -5.27 4.13 5.28
N LEU A 32 -4.48 3.43 4.48
CA LEU A 32 -3.17 2.94 4.88
C LEU A 32 -2.10 3.48 3.96
N LEU A 33 -0.99 3.97 4.50
CA LEU A 33 0.22 4.12 3.70
C LEU A 33 0.78 2.73 3.40
N ALA A 34 1.36 2.52 2.22
CA ALA A 34 1.89 1.21 1.84
C ALA A 34 3.19 1.30 1.04
N GLY A 35 3.93 0.19 0.96
CA GLY A 35 5.09 0.09 0.07
C GLY A 35 6.32 0.87 0.57
N GLY A 36 7.04 1.45 -0.38
CA GLY A 36 8.33 2.09 -0.12
C GLY A 36 8.26 3.24 0.88
N CYS A 37 7.15 3.98 0.92
CA CYS A 37 6.99 5.10 1.85
C CYS A 37 7.00 4.66 3.32
N VAL A 38 6.38 3.51 3.64
CA VAL A 38 6.38 2.96 5.00
C VAL A 38 7.78 2.47 5.38
N ARG A 39 8.44 1.74 4.48
CA ARG A 39 9.83 1.29 4.68
C ARG A 39 10.77 2.47 4.96
N ASP A 40 10.70 3.51 4.14
CA ASP A 40 11.58 4.67 4.25
C ASP A 40 11.34 5.43 5.55
N LEU A 41 10.08 5.63 5.94
CA LEU A 41 9.72 6.20 7.24
C LEU A 41 10.26 5.39 8.42
N MET A 42 10.17 4.06 8.36
CA MET A 42 10.69 3.17 9.40
C MET A 42 12.22 3.22 9.50
N LEU A 43 12.91 3.57 8.41
CA LEU A 43 14.36 3.85 8.37
C LEU A 43 14.71 5.29 8.79
N GLY A 44 13.73 6.11 9.17
CA GLY A 44 13.93 7.52 9.51
C GLY A 44 14.29 8.40 8.30
N ARG A 45 13.90 7.97 7.09
CA ARG A 45 14.13 8.68 5.83
C ARG A 45 12.83 9.32 5.35
N THR A 46 12.95 10.41 4.60
CA THR A 46 11.81 11.02 3.93
C THR A 46 11.49 10.22 2.66
N PRO A 47 10.25 9.71 2.50
CA PRO A 47 9.82 9.08 1.25
C PRO A 47 9.90 10.04 0.07
N LYS A 48 10.16 9.49 -1.12
CA LYS A 48 10.10 10.26 -2.38
C LYS A 48 8.67 10.35 -2.92
N ASP A 49 7.94 9.25 -2.79
CA ASP A 49 6.58 9.06 -3.25
C ASP A 49 5.72 8.59 -2.08
N TRP A 50 4.43 8.92 -2.12
CA TRP A 50 3.48 8.62 -1.06
C TRP A 50 2.34 7.78 -1.63
N ASP A 51 2.38 6.49 -1.32
CA ASP A 51 1.39 5.52 -1.79
C ASP A 51 0.41 5.19 -0.67
N LEU A 52 -0.88 5.27 -1.00
CA LEU A 52 -1.97 4.88 -0.12
C LEU A 52 -2.75 3.70 -0.69
N VAL A 53 -3.25 2.86 0.20
CA VAL A 53 -4.24 1.84 -0.11
C VAL A 53 -5.52 2.06 0.70
N THR A 54 -6.65 1.80 0.05
CA THR A 54 -7.99 1.99 0.61
C THR A 54 -8.94 0.89 0.13
N ASP A 55 -10.04 0.67 0.83
CA ASP A 55 -11.12 -0.19 0.34
C ASP A 55 -12.16 0.55 -0.52
N ALA A 56 -12.04 1.87 -0.65
CA ALA A 56 -12.87 2.69 -1.53
C ALA A 56 -12.78 2.26 -3.00
N THR A 57 -13.91 2.24 -3.70
CA THR A 57 -13.95 2.02 -5.15
C THR A 57 -13.36 3.22 -5.91
N SER A 58 -12.95 3.02 -7.16
CA SER A 58 -12.53 4.14 -8.02
C SER A 58 -13.59 5.23 -8.12
N GLU A 59 -14.87 4.84 -8.24
CA GLU A 59 -16.00 5.78 -8.27
C GLU A 59 -16.10 6.59 -6.97
N GLN A 60 -16.03 5.92 -5.82
CA GLN A 60 -16.02 6.57 -4.50
C GLN A 60 -14.85 7.53 -4.38
N MET A 61 -13.63 7.12 -4.74
CA MET A 61 -12.46 7.99 -4.72
C MET A 61 -12.63 9.21 -5.64
N THR A 62 -13.10 9.03 -6.87
CA THR A 62 -13.36 10.15 -7.80
C THR A 62 -14.45 11.11 -7.29
N SER A 63 -15.39 10.64 -6.46
CA SER A 63 -16.40 11.49 -5.83
C SER A 63 -15.87 12.27 -4.61
N LEU A 64 -14.82 11.77 -3.96
CA LEU A 64 -14.23 12.36 -2.76
C LEU A 64 -13.17 13.43 -3.09
N PHE A 65 -12.57 13.38 -4.28
CA PHE A 65 -11.47 14.25 -4.66
C PHE A 65 -11.78 15.04 -5.93
N GLU A 66 -11.53 16.35 -5.89
CA GLU A 66 -11.82 17.26 -7.01
C GLU A 66 -10.98 16.96 -8.27
N ARG A 67 -9.73 16.51 -8.09
CA ARG A 67 -8.78 16.27 -9.17
C ARG A 67 -8.13 14.90 -9.05
N THR A 68 -8.58 13.97 -9.88
CA THR A 68 -8.04 12.61 -9.97
C THR A 68 -7.71 12.24 -11.40
N VAL A 69 -6.64 11.47 -11.59
CA VAL A 69 -6.29 10.84 -12.87
C VAL A 69 -6.25 9.32 -12.66
N ASP A 70 -6.99 8.57 -13.47
CA ASP A 70 -6.90 7.11 -13.46
C ASP A 70 -5.64 6.67 -14.21
N ILE A 71 -4.66 6.16 -13.45
CA ILE A 71 -3.36 5.70 -13.98
C ILE A 71 -3.25 4.17 -13.99
N GLY A 72 -4.07 3.47 -13.21
CA GLY A 72 -4.12 2.00 -13.18
C GLY A 72 -5.15 1.40 -14.15
N GLY A 73 -5.99 2.24 -14.75
CA GLY A 73 -7.19 1.83 -15.46
C GLY A 73 -8.17 1.06 -14.57
N ARG A 74 -9.27 0.59 -15.16
CA ARG A 74 -10.24 -0.31 -14.49
C ARG A 74 -9.61 -1.60 -13.95
N ARG A 75 -8.41 -1.96 -14.43
CA ARG A 75 -7.70 -3.17 -14.05
C ARG A 75 -7.02 -3.05 -12.71
N TYR A 76 -6.20 -2.04 -12.47
CA TYR A 76 -5.37 -1.99 -11.25
C TYR A 76 -5.97 -1.13 -10.13
N GLY A 77 -6.99 -0.31 -10.43
CA GLY A 77 -7.69 0.48 -9.42
C GLY A 77 -6.79 1.51 -8.74
N ILE A 78 -5.84 2.10 -9.48
CA ILE A 78 -4.88 3.10 -8.99
C ILE A 78 -5.28 4.47 -9.55
N LEU A 79 -5.54 5.41 -8.65
CA LEU A 79 -5.79 6.80 -8.97
C LEU A 79 -4.64 7.67 -8.48
N GLN A 80 -4.24 8.61 -9.31
CA GLN A 80 -3.42 9.73 -8.91
C GLN A 80 -4.33 10.86 -8.43
N VAL A 81 -4.17 11.29 -7.18
CA VAL A 81 -4.95 12.36 -6.56
C VAL A 81 -4.08 13.61 -6.46
N HIS A 82 -4.57 14.72 -7.00
CA HIS A 82 -3.89 16.01 -6.93
C HIS A 82 -4.49 16.88 -5.83
N LEU A 83 -3.69 17.17 -4.81
CA LEU A 83 -4.02 18.10 -3.74
C LEU A 83 -3.15 19.36 -3.85
N ALA A 84 -3.39 20.35 -2.99
CA ALA A 84 -2.59 21.57 -2.97
C ALA A 84 -1.13 21.30 -2.53
N GLU A 85 -0.95 20.27 -1.70
CA GLU A 85 0.32 19.84 -1.13
C GLU A 85 1.18 19.05 -2.12
N GLY A 86 0.56 18.43 -3.13
CA GLY A 86 1.27 17.58 -4.06
C GLY A 86 0.37 16.57 -4.77
N THR A 87 1.01 15.54 -5.30
CA THR A 87 0.34 14.47 -6.03
C THR A 87 0.62 13.13 -5.35
N TYR A 88 -0.42 12.32 -5.18
CA TYR A 88 -0.41 11.11 -4.37
C TYR A 88 -1.02 9.96 -5.16
N GLU A 89 -0.51 8.75 -4.95
CA GLU A 89 -1.12 7.55 -5.52
C GLU A 89 -2.01 6.87 -4.49
N VAL A 90 -3.22 6.51 -4.91
CA VAL A 90 -4.19 5.80 -4.09
C VAL A 90 -4.66 4.58 -4.86
N ALA A 91 -4.39 3.41 -4.32
CA ALA A 91 -4.80 2.14 -4.91
C ALA A 91 -5.90 1.49 -4.08
N ARG A 92 -6.81 0.77 -4.74
CA ARG A 92 -7.76 -0.09 -4.04
C ARG A 92 -7.07 -1.36 -3.55
N LEU A 93 -7.39 -1.76 -2.32
CA LEU A 93 -6.99 -3.03 -1.74
C LEU A 93 -7.44 -4.19 -2.65
N ARG A 94 -6.50 -5.09 -2.95
CA ARG A 94 -6.75 -6.24 -3.81
C ARG A 94 -6.06 -7.49 -3.27
N ARG A 95 -6.62 -8.66 -3.56
CA ARG A 95 -6.04 -9.96 -3.25
C ARG A 95 -5.60 -10.67 -4.52
N GLU A 96 -4.67 -11.61 -4.38
CA GLU A 96 -4.41 -12.62 -5.40
C GLU A 96 -5.47 -13.74 -5.27
N GLU A 97 -5.98 -14.25 -6.40
CA GLU A 97 -6.68 -15.54 -6.43
C GLU A 97 -5.78 -16.58 -7.09
N ASP A 98 -5.90 -17.84 -6.63
CA ASP A 98 -5.09 -18.95 -7.11
C ASP A 98 -5.31 -19.17 -8.61
N TYR A 99 -4.19 -19.28 -9.33
CA TYR A 99 -4.12 -19.43 -10.77
C TYR A 99 -4.82 -20.70 -11.24
N SER A 100 -5.87 -20.58 -12.03
CA SER A 100 -6.47 -21.72 -12.72
C SER A 100 -5.63 -22.22 -13.91
N ASP A 101 -4.77 -21.37 -14.50
CA ASP A 101 -3.97 -21.72 -15.70
C ASP A 101 -2.47 -21.33 -15.69
N GLY A 102 -2.01 -20.63 -14.64
CA GLY A 102 -0.60 -20.30 -14.45
C GLY A 102 -0.01 -19.23 -15.38
N ARG A 103 -0.81 -18.39 -16.07
CA ARG A 103 -0.24 -17.40 -17.01
C ARG A 103 -0.62 -15.93 -16.90
N ARG A 104 -1.57 -15.51 -16.06
CA ARG A 104 -1.79 -14.11 -15.59
C ARG A 104 -3.01 -14.07 -14.65
N PRO A 105 -3.12 -13.11 -13.73
CA PRO A 105 -4.41 -12.78 -13.14
C PRO A 105 -5.30 -12.13 -14.22
N ASP A 106 -6.31 -12.87 -14.67
CA ASP A 106 -7.30 -12.39 -15.66
C ASP A 106 -8.23 -11.32 -15.06
N GLU A 107 -8.46 -11.35 -13.75
CA GLU A 107 -9.23 -10.33 -13.04
C GLU A 107 -8.52 -9.86 -11.76
N VAL A 108 -8.56 -8.55 -11.51
CA VAL A 108 -8.14 -7.99 -10.23
C VAL A 108 -9.29 -8.12 -9.25
N VAL A 109 -9.04 -8.85 -8.17
CA VAL A 109 -10.04 -9.11 -7.13
C VAL A 109 -9.81 -8.16 -5.97
N TYR A 110 -10.77 -7.27 -5.75
CA TYR A 110 -10.70 -6.31 -4.66
C TYR A 110 -11.04 -6.95 -3.31
N THR A 111 -10.43 -6.44 -2.25
CA THR A 111 -10.63 -6.90 -0.88
C THR A 111 -10.80 -5.73 0.08
N HIS A 112 -11.29 -6.02 1.29
CA HIS A 112 -11.33 -5.09 2.41
C HIS A 112 -10.25 -5.41 3.46
N ASP A 113 -9.48 -6.50 3.28
CA ASP A 113 -8.45 -6.95 4.21
C ASP A 113 -7.05 -6.50 3.74
N PRO A 114 -6.37 -5.61 4.49
CA PRO A 114 -4.98 -5.23 4.22
C PRO A 114 -4.01 -6.41 4.20
N ALA A 115 -4.29 -7.49 4.96
CA ALA A 115 -3.42 -8.66 5.01
C ALA A 115 -3.36 -9.38 3.66
N GLU A 116 -4.50 -9.50 2.96
CA GLU A 116 -4.55 -10.10 1.62
C GLU A 116 -3.79 -9.24 0.59
N ASP A 117 -3.85 -7.91 0.71
CA ASP A 117 -3.06 -7.00 -0.15
C ASP A 117 -1.56 -7.04 0.19
N ALA A 118 -1.20 -7.26 1.45
CA ALA A 118 0.20 -7.39 1.86
C ALA A 118 0.85 -8.65 1.26
N ILE A 119 0.14 -9.78 1.26
CA ILE A 119 0.67 -11.08 0.82
C ILE A 119 1.03 -11.08 -0.68
N ARG A 120 0.28 -10.34 -1.52
CA ARG A 120 0.53 -10.23 -2.96
C ARG A 120 1.71 -9.32 -3.37
N ARG A 121 2.36 -8.64 -2.41
CA ARG A 121 3.46 -7.70 -2.69
C ARG A 121 4.78 -8.44 -2.90
N ASP A 122 5.73 -7.77 -3.54
CA ASP A 122 7.00 -8.34 -3.96
C ASP A 122 7.89 -8.80 -2.78
N PHE A 123 8.21 -7.88 -1.87
CA PHE A 123 9.17 -8.08 -0.78
C PHE A 123 8.55 -7.74 0.58
N THR A 124 8.95 -8.47 1.62
CA THR A 124 8.45 -8.32 3.00
C THR A 124 8.55 -6.88 3.50
N VAL A 125 9.68 -6.22 3.24
CA VAL A 125 9.92 -4.81 3.62
C VAL A 125 8.99 -3.81 2.90
N ASN A 126 8.46 -4.15 1.74
CA ASN A 126 7.48 -3.35 0.99
C ASN A 126 6.03 -3.83 1.24
N GLY A 127 5.87 -4.95 1.95
CA GLY A 127 4.58 -5.53 2.35
C GLY A 127 4.00 -4.94 3.64
N MET A 128 4.77 -4.11 4.34
CA MET A 128 4.29 -3.37 5.51
C MET A 128 3.35 -2.25 5.10
N MET A 129 2.36 -1.98 5.96
CA MET A 129 1.44 -0.85 5.81
C MET A 129 1.38 -0.06 7.11
N TYR A 130 1.06 1.23 7.03
CA TYR A 130 0.79 2.06 8.20
C TYR A 130 -0.66 2.53 8.17
N ASP A 131 -1.46 2.09 9.13
CA ASP A 131 -2.87 2.44 9.26
C ASP A 131 -3.02 3.83 9.88
N LEU A 132 -3.56 4.78 9.10
CA LEU A 132 -3.75 6.16 9.51
C LEU A 132 -4.88 6.34 10.54
N ALA A 133 -5.78 5.37 10.69
CA ALA A 133 -6.83 5.40 11.70
C ALA A 133 -6.28 5.06 13.09
N THR A 134 -5.41 4.04 13.15
CA THR A 134 -4.90 3.47 14.40
C THR A 134 -3.50 3.94 14.76
N ASN A 135 -2.78 4.55 13.80
CA ASN A 135 -1.36 4.90 13.91
C ASN A 135 -0.45 3.69 14.20
N GLN A 136 -0.78 2.55 13.60
CA GLN A 136 -0.09 1.28 13.79
C GLN A 136 0.47 0.75 12.47
N ILE A 137 1.61 0.05 12.58
CA ILE A 137 2.15 -0.72 11.47
C ILE A 137 1.39 -2.05 11.40
N VAL A 138 0.81 -2.32 10.23
CA VAL A 138 0.29 -3.62 9.85
C VAL A 138 1.40 -4.37 9.12
N ASP A 139 1.87 -5.46 9.73
CA ASP A 139 2.94 -6.31 9.19
C ASP A 139 2.60 -7.78 9.41
N VAL A 140 2.00 -8.39 8.38
CA VAL A 140 1.65 -9.82 8.37
C VAL A 140 2.68 -10.69 7.65
N VAL A 141 3.72 -10.06 7.09
CA VAL A 141 4.71 -10.71 6.22
C VAL A 141 6.13 -10.71 6.81
N GLY A 142 6.30 -10.16 8.02
CA GLY A 142 7.59 -10.12 8.72
C GLY A 142 8.52 -9.00 8.24
N GLY A 143 7.99 -7.98 7.56
CA GLY A 143 8.76 -6.88 7.00
C GLY A 143 9.54 -6.08 8.04
N GLN A 144 9.03 -5.92 9.27
CA GLN A 144 9.74 -5.19 10.32
C GLN A 144 10.98 -5.96 10.81
N ALA A 145 10.93 -7.29 10.81
CA ALA A 145 12.08 -8.11 11.18
C ALA A 145 13.15 -8.04 10.08
N ASP A 146 12.74 -8.27 8.83
CA ASP A 146 13.63 -8.19 7.67
C ASP A 146 14.25 -6.79 7.52
N LEU A 147 13.48 -5.73 7.78
CA LEU A 147 14.01 -4.36 7.74
C LEU A 147 15.07 -4.10 8.82
N ARG A 148 14.89 -4.62 10.04
CA ARG A 148 15.89 -4.52 11.12
C ARG A 148 17.16 -5.29 10.78
N ASP A 149 17.02 -6.44 10.14
CA ASP A 149 18.13 -7.33 9.80
C ASP A 149 18.81 -6.97 8.46
N GLY A 150 18.27 -5.97 7.73
CA GLY A 150 18.79 -5.55 6.44
C GLY A 150 18.56 -6.57 5.31
N VAL A 151 17.50 -7.37 5.43
CA VAL A 151 17.16 -8.47 4.52
C VAL A 151 16.12 -8.04 3.50
N ILE A 152 16.34 -8.37 2.22
CA ILE A 152 15.32 -8.29 1.16
C ILE A 152 14.82 -9.71 0.90
N ARG A 153 13.61 -10.00 1.36
CA ARG A 153 12.99 -11.33 1.23
C ARG A 153 11.71 -11.21 0.41
N ALA A 154 11.52 -12.09 -0.56
CA ALA A 154 10.26 -12.16 -1.30
C ALA A 154 9.12 -12.63 -0.38
N ILE A 155 7.90 -12.14 -0.61
CA ILE A 155 6.70 -12.63 0.10
C ILE A 155 6.20 -13.89 -0.61
N GLY A 156 5.87 -14.92 0.18
CA GLY A 156 5.47 -16.22 -0.35
C GLY A 156 6.66 -17.08 -0.80
N ASP A 157 6.41 -18.01 -1.72
CA ASP A 157 7.43 -18.94 -2.21
C ASP A 157 8.23 -18.34 -3.38
N PRO A 158 9.54 -18.02 -3.21
CA PRO A 158 10.32 -17.30 -4.22
C PRO A 158 10.29 -17.93 -5.63
N PRO A 159 10.41 -19.28 -5.81
CA PRO A 159 10.35 -19.91 -7.13
C PRO A 159 9.03 -19.71 -7.88
N ARG A 160 7.90 -19.58 -7.18
CA ARG A 160 6.59 -19.28 -7.81
C ARG A 160 6.52 -17.82 -8.28
N ARG A 161 7.00 -16.88 -7.46
CA ARG A 161 6.95 -15.43 -7.74
C ARG A 161 7.89 -14.96 -8.86
N PHE A 162 9.02 -15.63 -9.09
CA PHE A 162 9.94 -15.31 -10.19
C PHE A 162 9.49 -15.87 -11.54
N GLY A 163 8.59 -16.87 -11.56
CA GLY A 163 7.98 -17.38 -12.79
C GLY A 163 6.86 -16.48 -13.35
N GLU A 164 6.24 -15.68 -12.49
CA GLU A 164 5.02 -14.91 -12.80
C GLU A 164 5.29 -13.48 -13.29
N ASP A 165 6.46 -12.89 -12.99
CA ASP A 165 6.78 -11.52 -13.39
C ASP A 165 8.29 -11.29 -13.59
N HIS A 166 8.72 -11.20 -14.85
CA HIS A 166 10.13 -11.03 -15.24
C HIS A 166 10.68 -9.62 -14.96
N LEU A 167 9.84 -8.66 -14.53
CA LEU A 167 10.27 -7.31 -14.14
C LEU A 167 10.90 -7.26 -12.73
N ARG A 168 10.94 -8.40 -12.02
CA ARG A 168 11.46 -8.51 -10.64
C ARG A 168 12.95 -8.88 -10.56
N LEU A 169 13.66 -8.99 -11.69
CA LEU A 169 15.11 -9.23 -11.81
C LEU A 169 15.82 -7.98 -12.34
#